data_AF-A0A101HFM0-F1
#
_entry.id   AF-A0A101HFM0-F1
#
_cell.length_a   1.000
_cell.length_b   1.000
_cell.length_c   1.000
_cell.angle_alpha   90.00
_cell.angle_beta   90.00
_cell.angle_gamma   90.00
#
_symmetry.space_group_name_H-M   'P 1'
#
loop_
_entity.id
_entity.type
_entity.pdbx_description
1 polymer ?
#
loop_
_entity_poly.entity_id
_entity_poly.type
_entity_poly.pdbx_seq_one_letter_code
_entity_poly.pdbx_strand_id
1 'polypeptide(L)'
;MALEFDTKNKTITGFHRKDKGTFGIIEGKYPIFEDDNISIFTITRDHFFSITTPQIKAILNNFLRYKNFNDKKRLLANILLIPGLIIAFALVLKYSTLLNSFPEILSLLESDLTDLLFGISILSIIILWHDFYEDKSHPIKLPKPGKITQRDIDEIRASGFKFGRYAHLETINFLTEESLELLCLFTKENSFKTLSLYNQLVASNFEVGQIIRRTGVEITPEILNEAGINEQTVPDYPVTALRSILTYALEEALLTNSKEIQPQHLFLAISRIFPVIEKFLHENQINIQTLREVTAYNNEIIYRRNRTKYLNPDIPYYKKGGIARSWIYGYTFILSQFSKDINEEVAESRDIFGIGHDDEIELLVATLGKLSNKNALFIGEPGVGKSSLILGLAQKINSGDVPEQLKDKRIIQLDINNLIAKAHKEKNLEELVIKAFRELEKSGNTILYIDEMQELIPRKAQESTSSIVGMIMPYIIDSKFPIVGTTNYADYKRYFYSNESLRQSFTNIEVKEVAPKDTLTILESKIPSLERNFQCFITFPALFAAVEFSQRYITDRKLPSSAVQTIESACAWAQANNVQKLTAEHVSKTVSIKTNISVGEIDQEESNKLI
;
A
#
# COMPACT_ATOMS: atom_id res chain seq x y z
N MET A 1 12.31 1.53 -20.28
CA MET A 1 13.18 0.37 -19.91
C MET A 1 12.55 -0.30 -18.67
N ALA A 2 12.55 -1.62 -18.52
CA ALA A 2 11.78 -2.26 -17.44
C ALA A 2 12.43 -2.02 -16.06
N LEU A 3 11.79 -1.18 -15.23
CA LEU A 3 12.06 -1.15 -13.79
C LEU A 3 12.06 -2.60 -13.28
N GLU A 4 13.13 -3.04 -12.63
CA GLU A 4 13.17 -4.40 -12.09
C GLU A 4 12.22 -4.47 -10.88
N PHE A 5 11.00 -4.96 -11.12
CA PHE A 5 10.02 -5.13 -10.05
C PHE A 5 10.43 -6.28 -9.12
N ASP A 6 10.15 -6.11 -7.82
CA ASP A 6 10.42 -7.04 -6.71
C ASP A 6 9.54 -8.31 -6.73
N THR A 7 9.09 -8.72 -7.92
CA THR A 7 8.35 -9.97 -8.16
C THR A 7 9.29 -11.15 -8.34
N LYS A 8 10.58 -10.89 -8.66
CA LYS A 8 11.60 -11.93 -8.80
C LYS A 8 11.73 -12.70 -7.49
N ASN A 9 11.68 -14.03 -7.60
CA ASN A 9 11.92 -14.99 -6.51
C ASN A 9 10.91 -14.93 -5.35
N LYS A 10 9.69 -14.41 -5.54
CA LYS A 10 8.62 -14.53 -4.52
C LYS A 10 7.82 -15.83 -4.62
N THR A 11 7.64 -16.32 -5.84
CA THR A 11 6.88 -17.52 -6.15
C THR A 11 7.65 -18.39 -7.14
N ILE A 12 7.45 -19.71 -7.04
CA ILE A 12 7.95 -20.68 -8.01
C ILE A 12 6.77 -21.58 -8.39
N THR A 13 6.45 -21.62 -9.67
CA THR A 13 5.39 -22.50 -10.19
C THR A 13 6.04 -23.75 -10.78
N GLY A 14 5.59 -24.92 -10.33
CA GLY A 14 6.11 -26.21 -10.73
C GLY A 14 5.00 -27.15 -11.19
N PHE A 15 5.40 -28.24 -11.84
CA PHE A 15 4.50 -29.33 -12.19
C PHE A 15 5.11 -30.67 -11.77
N HIS A 16 4.22 -31.62 -11.49
CA HIS A 16 4.55 -33.00 -11.17
C HIS A 16 3.85 -33.92 -12.17
N ARG A 17 4.63 -34.73 -12.87
CA ARG A 17 4.12 -35.78 -13.77
C ARG A 17 4.02 -37.08 -12.98
N LYS A 18 2.80 -37.44 -12.58
CA LYS A 18 2.53 -38.64 -11.77
C LYS A 18 3.06 -39.92 -12.43
N ASP A 19 2.93 -40.03 -13.75
CA ASP A 19 3.32 -41.21 -14.52
C ASP A 19 4.82 -41.50 -14.46
N LYS A 20 5.65 -40.45 -14.36
CA LYS A 20 7.11 -40.56 -14.34
C LYS A 20 7.71 -40.31 -12.95
N GLY A 21 6.91 -39.84 -11.99
CA GLY A 21 7.38 -39.37 -10.68
C GLY A 21 8.35 -38.17 -10.78
N THR A 22 8.33 -37.45 -11.90
CA THR A 22 9.27 -36.34 -12.17
C THR A 22 8.63 -34.99 -11.90
N PHE A 23 9.43 -34.09 -11.33
CA PHE A 23 9.06 -32.69 -11.13
C PHE A 23 9.76 -31.80 -12.14
N GLY A 24 9.11 -30.70 -12.52
CA GLY A 24 9.68 -29.65 -13.34
C GLY A 24 9.29 -28.27 -12.84
N ILE A 25 10.11 -27.28 -13.15
CA ILE A 25 9.85 -25.86 -12.89
C ILE A 25 9.33 -25.23 -14.19
N ILE A 26 8.33 -24.37 -14.08
CA ILE A 26 7.79 -23.61 -15.21
C ILE A 26 8.55 -22.28 -15.26
N GLU A 27 9.41 -22.09 -16.27
CA GLU A 27 10.12 -20.84 -16.51
C GLU A 27 9.82 -20.32 -17.92
N GLY A 28 9.47 -19.04 -18.02
CA GLY A 28 9.24 -18.34 -19.29
C GLY A 28 7.87 -18.62 -19.94
N LYS A 29 7.63 -19.85 -20.42
CA LYS A 29 6.36 -20.23 -21.04
C LYS A 29 5.42 -20.85 -20.01
N TYR A 30 4.16 -20.43 -20.00
CA TYR A 30 3.12 -20.93 -19.08
C TYR A 30 2.21 -21.94 -19.81
N PRO A 31 2.59 -23.24 -19.87
CA PRO A 31 1.77 -24.24 -20.54
C PRO A 31 0.44 -24.45 -19.82
N ILE A 32 -0.60 -24.74 -20.59
CA ILE A 32 -1.87 -25.22 -20.06
C ILE A 32 -1.85 -26.74 -20.14
N PHE A 33 -1.94 -27.41 -18.99
CA PHE A 33 -1.99 -28.87 -18.95
C PHE A 33 -3.43 -29.38 -18.93
N GLU A 34 -3.80 -30.16 -19.94
CA GLU A 34 -5.10 -30.82 -20.03
C GLU A 34 -5.11 -32.18 -19.32
N ASP A 35 -3.97 -32.87 -19.29
CA ASP A 35 -3.84 -34.21 -18.71
C ASP A 35 -3.99 -34.21 -17.19
N ASP A 36 -4.84 -35.10 -16.65
CA ASP A 36 -5.02 -35.28 -15.20
C ASP A 36 -3.79 -35.89 -14.49
N ASN A 37 -2.88 -36.49 -15.26
CA ASN A 37 -1.62 -37.07 -14.77
C ASN A 37 -0.58 -36.00 -14.41
N ILE A 38 -0.77 -34.76 -14.88
CA ILE A 38 0.09 -33.63 -14.56
C ILE A 38 -0.60 -32.78 -13.50
N SER A 39 0.01 -32.65 -12.31
CA SER A 39 -0.46 -31.72 -11.27
C SER A 39 0.45 -30.51 -11.21
N ILE A 40 -0.14 -29.33 -11.34
CA ILE A 40 0.54 -28.04 -11.21
C ILE A 40 0.41 -27.50 -9.78
N PHE A 41 1.41 -26.76 -9.33
CA PHE A 41 1.44 -26.18 -7.99
C PHE A 41 2.29 -24.91 -7.94
N THR A 42 2.05 -24.08 -6.92
CA THR A 42 2.83 -22.86 -6.67
C THR A 42 3.45 -22.92 -5.28
N ILE A 43 4.71 -22.54 -5.17
CA ILE A 43 5.47 -22.51 -3.91
C ILE A 43 5.86 -21.07 -3.58
N THR A 44 5.70 -20.74 -2.31
CA THR A 44 6.26 -19.54 -1.67
C THR A 44 7.35 -19.98 -0.68
N ARG A 45 8.02 -19.04 -0.01
CA ARG A 45 9.04 -19.36 1.00
C ARG A 45 8.58 -20.43 2.03
N ASP A 46 7.32 -20.34 2.48
CA ASP A 46 6.80 -21.13 3.60
C ASP A 46 5.60 -22.03 3.24
N HIS A 47 4.95 -21.80 2.10
CA HIS A 47 3.69 -22.46 1.72
C HIS A 47 3.75 -23.12 0.34
N PHE A 48 3.01 -24.21 0.19
CA PHE A 48 2.80 -24.95 -1.05
C PHE A 48 1.31 -24.98 -1.39
N PHE A 49 0.97 -24.53 -2.60
CA PHE A 49 -0.40 -24.42 -3.08
C PHE A 49 -0.71 -25.41 -4.18
N SER A 50 -1.87 -26.05 -4.11
CA SER A 50 -2.32 -26.99 -5.14
C SER A 50 -3.83 -26.93 -5.35
N ILE A 51 -4.27 -27.33 -6.54
CA ILE A 51 -5.68 -27.52 -6.87
C ILE A 51 -5.90 -28.80 -7.66
N THR A 52 -7.00 -29.50 -7.38
CA THR A 52 -7.32 -30.78 -8.02
C THR A 52 -8.57 -30.70 -8.91
N THR A 53 -8.64 -31.53 -9.96
CA THR A 53 -9.79 -31.61 -10.86
C THR A 53 -11.10 -31.94 -10.12
N PRO A 54 -11.14 -32.89 -9.16
CA PRO A 54 -12.36 -33.20 -8.41
C PRO A 54 -12.90 -32.00 -7.61
N GLN A 55 -12.01 -31.21 -6.99
CA GLN A 55 -12.40 -30.00 -6.27
C GLN A 55 -13.06 -29.00 -7.22
N ILE A 56 -12.47 -28.75 -8.40
CA ILE A 56 -13.03 -27.85 -9.41
C ILE A 56 -14.40 -28.34 -9.89
N LYS A 57 -14.55 -29.63 -10.20
CA LYS A 57 -15.83 -30.22 -10.64
C LYS A 57 -16.91 -30.12 -9.55
N ALA A 58 -16.55 -30.34 -8.29
CA ALA A 58 -17.49 -30.22 -7.17
C ALA A 58 -18.03 -28.79 -7.05
N ILE A 59 -17.17 -27.79 -7.21
CA ILE A 59 -17.57 -26.38 -7.20
C ILE A 59 -18.46 -26.04 -8.39
N LEU A 60 -18.05 -26.36 -9.61
CA LEU A 60 -18.80 -26.01 -10.82
C LEU A 60 -20.23 -26.56 -10.79
N ASN A 61 -20.43 -27.75 -10.20
CA ASN A 61 -21.75 -28.38 -10.12
C ASN A 61 -22.63 -27.84 -8.98
N ASN A 62 -22.04 -27.50 -7.84
CA ASN A 62 -22.80 -27.21 -6.62
C ASN A 62 -22.87 -25.72 -6.27
N PHE A 63 -21.87 -24.92 -6.65
CA PHE A 63 -21.71 -23.54 -6.19
C PHE A 63 -22.90 -22.66 -6.55
N LEU A 64 -23.34 -22.62 -7.82
CA LEU A 64 -24.48 -21.81 -8.24
C LEU A 64 -25.79 -22.20 -7.52
N ARG A 65 -25.96 -23.49 -7.19
CA ARG A 65 -27.14 -23.95 -6.45
C ARG A 65 -27.10 -23.49 -5.00
N TYR A 66 -25.94 -23.64 -4.36
CA TYR A 66 -25.72 -23.23 -2.98
C TYR A 66 -25.85 -21.70 -2.83
N LYS A 67 -25.23 -20.93 -3.73
CA LYS A 67 -25.36 -19.46 -3.80
C LYS A 67 -26.82 -19.03 -3.93
N ASN A 68 -27.55 -19.56 -4.91
CA ASN A 68 -28.98 -19.23 -5.11
C ASN A 68 -29.85 -19.57 -3.89
N PHE A 69 -29.53 -20.65 -3.16
CA PHE A 69 -30.22 -21.01 -1.93
C PHE A 69 -29.93 -20.00 -0.82
N ASN A 70 -28.66 -19.67 -0.60
CA ASN A 70 -28.24 -18.69 0.42
C ASN A 70 -28.76 -17.29 0.11
N ASP A 71 -28.76 -16.84 -1.15
CA ASP A 71 -29.30 -15.54 -1.55
C ASP A 71 -30.82 -15.46 -1.26
N LYS A 72 -31.57 -16.53 -1.56
CA LYS A 72 -32.99 -16.61 -1.22
C LYS A 72 -33.23 -16.63 0.29
N LYS A 73 -32.42 -17.37 1.04
CA LYS A 73 -32.44 -17.42 2.51
C LYS A 73 -32.18 -16.03 3.10
N ARG A 74 -31.14 -15.32 2.64
CA ARG A 74 -30.79 -13.95 3.05
C ARG A 74 -31.91 -12.96 2.72
N LEU A 75 -32.45 -13.01 1.50
CA LEU A 75 -33.54 -12.14 1.06
C LEU A 75 -34.79 -12.33 1.91
N LEU A 76 -35.18 -13.58 2.18
CA LEU A 76 -36.34 -13.90 3.02
C LEU A 76 -36.12 -13.44 4.46
N ALA A 77 -34.95 -13.68 5.04
CA ALA A 77 -34.61 -13.19 6.38
C ALA A 77 -34.63 -11.65 6.47
N ASN A 78 -34.10 -10.95 5.45
CA ASN A 78 -34.12 -9.49 5.41
C ASN A 78 -35.53 -8.92 5.31
N ILE A 79 -36.41 -9.52 4.49
CA ILE A 79 -37.83 -9.10 4.38
C ILE A 79 -38.53 -9.24 5.74
N LEU A 80 -38.29 -10.35 6.45
CA LEU A 80 -38.88 -10.61 7.77
C LEU A 80 -38.29 -9.74 8.89
N LEU A 81 -37.08 -9.22 8.70
CA LEU A 81 -36.40 -8.39 9.68
C LEU A 81 -37.00 -6.97 9.76
N ILE A 82 -37.40 -6.39 8.62
CA ILE A 82 -37.88 -5.00 8.51
C ILE A 82 -39.07 -4.71 9.44
N PRO A 83 -40.16 -5.50 9.46
CA PRO A 83 -41.27 -5.28 10.38
C PRO A 83 -40.83 -5.29 11.85
N GLY A 84 -39.94 -6.21 12.24
CA GLY A 84 -39.47 -6.28 13.62
C GLY A 84 -38.57 -5.12 14.04
N LEU A 85 -37.78 -4.53 13.13
CA LEU A 85 -37.05 -3.29 13.42
C LEU A 85 -38.03 -2.12 13.67
N ILE A 86 -39.08 -2.02 12.87
CA ILE A 86 -40.13 -1.00 13.03
C ILE A 86 -40.83 -1.18 14.37
N ILE A 87 -41.20 -2.41 14.72
CA ILE A 87 -41.82 -2.75 16.00
C ILE A 87 -40.88 -2.46 17.16
N ALA A 88 -39.61 -2.87 17.08
CA ALA A 88 -38.60 -2.60 18.10
C ALA A 88 -38.45 -1.09 18.37
N PHE A 89 -38.36 -0.29 17.29
CA PHE A 89 -38.24 1.15 17.39
C PHE A 89 -39.50 1.78 18.00
N ALA A 90 -40.69 1.33 17.60
CA ALA A 90 -41.96 1.78 18.16
C ALA A 90 -42.12 1.39 19.64
N LEU A 91 -41.65 0.21 20.06
CA LEU A 91 -41.59 -0.21 21.45
C LEU A 91 -40.63 0.68 22.26
N VAL A 92 -39.47 1.06 21.72
CA VAL A 92 -38.55 2.01 22.38
C VAL A 92 -39.21 3.38 22.55
N LEU A 93 -39.91 3.88 21.52
CA LEU A 93 -40.64 5.15 21.57
C LEU A 93 -41.83 5.15 22.53
N LYS A 94 -42.45 3.98 22.78
CA LYS A 94 -43.51 3.84 23.78
C LYS A 94 -43.02 4.31 25.16
N TYR A 95 -41.76 4.04 25.50
CA TYR A 95 -41.15 4.44 26.78
C TYR A 95 -40.75 5.91 26.85
N SER A 96 -40.69 6.64 25.72
CA SER A 96 -40.26 8.05 25.68
C SER A 96 -41.43 9.05 25.72
N THR A 97 -42.65 8.62 26.06
CA THR A 97 -43.90 9.42 26.13
C THR A 97 -44.37 10.07 24.81
N LEU A 98 -43.61 9.96 23.73
CA LEU A 98 -43.88 10.56 22.42
C LEU A 98 -45.07 9.93 21.68
N LEU A 99 -45.41 8.68 22.00
CA LEU A 99 -46.49 7.92 21.36
C LEU A 99 -47.85 8.06 22.05
N ASN A 100 -47.93 8.77 23.19
CA ASN A 100 -49.18 8.93 23.96
C ASN A 100 -50.28 9.70 23.20
N SER A 101 -49.90 10.48 22.18
CA SER A 101 -50.83 11.21 21.31
C SER A 101 -51.45 10.36 20.20
N PHE A 102 -51.02 9.10 20.02
CA PHE A 102 -51.48 8.21 18.96
C PHE A 102 -51.98 6.86 19.53
N PRO A 103 -53.21 6.82 20.11
CA PRO A 103 -53.74 5.64 20.79
C PRO A 103 -53.92 4.42 19.87
N GLU A 104 -54.16 4.65 18.57
CA GLU A 104 -54.26 3.58 17.55
C GLU A 104 -52.94 2.83 17.33
N ILE A 105 -51.79 3.52 17.50
CA ILE A 105 -50.47 2.90 17.36
C ILE A 105 -50.15 2.08 18.62
N LEU A 106 -50.55 2.56 19.79
CA LEU A 106 -50.38 1.85 21.06
C LEU A 106 -51.19 0.55 21.11
N SER A 107 -52.44 0.56 20.63
CA SER A 107 -53.26 -0.66 20.56
C SER A 107 -52.72 -1.67 19.55
N LEU A 108 -52.16 -1.20 18.43
CA LEU A 108 -51.49 -2.07 17.47
C LEU A 108 -50.23 -2.72 18.07
N LEU A 109 -49.44 -1.96 18.85
CA LEU A 109 -48.23 -2.47 19.51
C LEU A 109 -48.50 -3.52 20.59
N GLU A 110 -49.68 -3.51 21.20
CA GLU A 110 -50.10 -4.47 22.23
C GLU A 110 -50.84 -5.68 21.65
N SER A 111 -50.96 -5.78 20.32
CA SER A 111 -51.63 -6.90 19.67
C SER A 111 -50.74 -8.15 19.58
N ASP A 112 -51.34 -9.33 19.71
CA ASP A 112 -50.66 -10.62 19.54
C ASP A 112 -49.97 -10.76 18.17
N LEU A 113 -50.49 -10.07 17.14
CA LEU A 113 -49.89 -10.02 15.81
C LEU A 113 -48.53 -9.31 15.81
N THR A 114 -48.40 -8.25 16.60
CA THR A 114 -47.14 -7.50 16.74
C THR A 114 -46.08 -8.34 17.43
N ASP A 115 -46.44 -9.05 18.51
CA ASP A 115 -45.52 -9.96 19.21
C ASP A 115 -45.07 -11.11 18.32
N LEU A 116 -45.97 -11.66 17.51
CA LEU A 116 -45.65 -12.71 16.53
C LEU A 116 -44.71 -12.20 15.44
N LEU A 117 -44.98 -11.03 14.86
CA LEU A 117 -44.11 -10.42 13.85
C LEU A 117 -42.72 -10.08 14.42
N PHE A 118 -42.66 -9.60 15.65
CA PHE A 118 -41.41 -9.33 16.35
C PHE A 118 -40.62 -10.63 16.61
N GLY A 119 -41.29 -11.69 17.06
CA GLY A 119 -40.67 -13.01 17.23
C GLY A 119 -40.10 -13.60 15.94
N ILE A 120 -40.83 -13.47 14.82
CA ILE A 120 -40.35 -13.90 13.49
C ILE A 120 -39.10 -13.09 13.06
N SER A 121 -39.05 -11.80 13.38
CA SER A 121 -37.88 -10.97 13.12
C SER A 121 -36.66 -11.40 13.94
N ILE A 122 -36.83 -11.77 15.21
CA ILE A 122 -35.75 -12.32 16.04
C ILE A 122 -35.18 -13.61 15.42
N LEU A 123 -36.03 -14.51 14.94
CA LEU A 123 -35.57 -15.71 14.24
C LEU A 123 -34.77 -15.35 12.98
N SER A 124 -35.19 -14.32 12.25
CA SER A 124 -34.50 -13.83 11.07
C SER A 124 -33.11 -13.27 11.40
N ILE A 125 -32.96 -12.58 12.53
CA ILE A 125 -31.66 -12.14 13.05
C ILE A 125 -30.77 -13.35 13.34
N ILE A 126 -31.29 -14.39 13.99
CA ILE A 126 -30.52 -15.61 14.28
C ILE A 126 -30.05 -16.28 12.99
N ILE A 127 -30.90 -16.36 11.96
CA ILE A 127 -30.55 -16.91 10.65
C ILE A 127 -29.44 -16.09 9.99
N LEU A 128 -29.57 -14.77 9.95
CA LEU A 128 -28.54 -13.87 9.39
C LEU A 128 -27.24 -13.92 10.21
N TRP A 129 -27.34 -14.09 11.52
CA TRP A 129 -26.20 -14.20 12.40
C TRP A 129 -25.44 -15.51 12.20
N HIS A 130 -26.15 -16.64 12.09
CA HIS A 130 -25.56 -17.92 11.70
C HIS A 130 -24.84 -17.79 10.37
N ASP A 131 -25.51 -17.22 9.38
CA ASP A 131 -24.99 -17.03 8.02
C ASP A 131 -23.73 -16.15 8.01
N PHE A 132 -23.73 -15.07 8.78
CA PHE A 132 -22.56 -14.21 8.99
C PHE A 132 -21.37 -14.94 9.64
N TYR A 133 -21.62 -15.84 10.61
CA TYR A 133 -20.57 -16.63 11.25
C TYR A 133 -20.09 -17.80 10.39
N GLU A 134 -20.95 -18.38 9.57
CA GLU A 134 -20.58 -19.38 8.55
C GLU A 134 -19.57 -18.76 7.58
N ASP A 135 -19.85 -17.56 7.05
CA ASP A 135 -18.93 -16.82 6.18
C ASP A 135 -17.64 -16.39 6.91
N LYS A 136 -17.73 -15.93 8.17
CA LYS A 136 -16.57 -15.44 8.94
C LYS A 136 -15.72 -16.50 9.62
N SER A 137 -16.17 -17.74 9.71
CA SER A 137 -15.36 -18.83 10.28
C SER A 137 -14.30 -19.33 9.29
N HIS A 138 -14.34 -18.88 8.02
CA HIS A 138 -13.47 -19.34 6.94
C HIS A 138 -12.78 -18.24 6.09
N PRO A 139 -12.35 -17.05 6.60
CA PRO A 139 -11.58 -16.13 5.79
C PRO A 139 -10.13 -16.61 5.72
N ILE A 140 -9.88 -17.65 4.92
CA ILE A 140 -8.52 -18.07 4.61
C ILE A 140 -7.94 -17.00 3.70
N LYS A 141 -7.22 -16.06 4.29
CA LYS A 141 -6.52 -14.99 3.56
C LYS A 141 -5.22 -15.55 3.02
N LEU A 142 -4.89 -15.22 1.78
CA LEU A 142 -3.60 -15.54 1.18
C LEU A 142 -2.47 -14.99 2.06
N PRO A 143 -1.44 -15.81 2.36
CA PRO A 143 -0.28 -15.34 3.08
C PRO A 143 0.53 -14.38 2.21
N LYS A 144 1.17 -13.39 2.83
CA LYS A 144 2.09 -12.50 2.13
C LYS A 144 3.36 -13.27 1.76
N PRO A 145 3.75 -13.34 0.49
CA PRO A 145 4.93 -14.11 0.09
C PRO A 145 6.22 -13.41 0.48
N GLY A 146 7.07 -14.09 1.24
CA GLY A 146 8.46 -13.68 1.47
C GLY A 146 9.36 -14.00 0.27
N LYS A 147 10.53 -13.34 0.18
CA LYS A 147 11.54 -13.66 -0.84
C LYS A 147 12.12 -15.05 -0.60
N ILE A 148 12.16 -15.87 -1.65
CA ILE A 148 12.84 -17.16 -1.67
C ILE A 148 14.32 -16.90 -1.89
N THR A 149 15.17 -17.51 -1.06
CA THR A 149 16.62 -17.31 -1.16
C THR A 149 17.16 -18.02 -2.41
N GLN A 150 18.20 -17.46 -3.05
CA GLN A 150 18.88 -18.08 -4.20
C GLN A 150 19.30 -19.53 -3.88
N ARG A 151 19.80 -19.77 -2.66
CA ARG A 151 20.16 -21.10 -2.17
C ARG A 151 18.99 -22.08 -2.20
N ASP A 152 17.79 -21.65 -1.80
CA ASP A 152 16.60 -22.50 -1.84
C ASP A 152 16.19 -22.80 -3.29
N ILE A 153 16.32 -21.84 -4.21
CA ILE A 153 16.03 -22.03 -5.64
C ILE A 153 16.99 -23.06 -6.23
N ASP A 154 18.28 -22.94 -5.94
CA ASP A 154 19.30 -23.87 -6.42
C ASP A 154 19.12 -25.28 -5.82
N GLU A 155 18.70 -25.37 -4.56
CA GLU A 155 18.36 -26.66 -3.93
C GLU A 155 17.16 -27.32 -4.61
N ILE A 156 16.12 -26.55 -4.94
CA ILE A 156 14.95 -27.04 -5.68
C ILE A 156 15.36 -27.54 -7.06
N ARG A 157 16.24 -26.81 -7.75
CA ARG A 157 16.77 -27.22 -9.07
C ARG A 157 17.62 -28.49 -9.00
N ALA A 158 18.43 -28.64 -7.95
CA ALA A 158 19.36 -29.77 -7.83
C ALA A 158 18.70 -31.04 -7.25
N SER A 159 17.87 -30.90 -6.23
CA SER A 159 17.32 -32.03 -5.45
C SER A 159 15.82 -32.26 -5.65
N GLY A 160 15.14 -31.38 -6.40
CA GLY A 160 13.69 -31.41 -6.57
C GLY A 160 12.94 -30.82 -5.37
N PHE A 161 11.61 -30.95 -5.40
CA PHE A 161 10.76 -30.34 -4.37
C PHE A 161 10.64 -31.21 -3.12
N LYS A 162 10.96 -30.62 -1.96
CA LYS A 162 10.78 -31.25 -0.63
C LYS A 162 9.49 -30.74 0.02
N PHE A 163 8.35 -31.33 -0.31
CA PHE A 163 7.03 -30.85 0.14
C PHE A 163 6.84 -30.81 1.67
N GLY A 164 7.53 -31.69 2.42
CA GLY A 164 7.48 -31.68 3.89
C GLY A 164 8.03 -30.41 4.56
N ARG A 165 8.70 -29.52 3.81
CA ARG A 165 9.17 -28.21 4.30
C ARG A 165 8.08 -27.14 4.31
N TYR A 166 7.01 -27.31 3.54
CA TYR A 166 6.03 -26.26 3.26
C TYR A 166 4.66 -26.59 3.86
N ALA A 167 3.95 -25.58 4.34
CA ALA A 167 2.55 -25.72 4.74
C ALA A 167 1.67 -25.88 3.48
N HIS A 168 0.90 -26.96 3.40
CA HIS A 168 -0.02 -27.19 2.28
C HIS A 168 -1.27 -26.32 2.41
N LEU A 169 -1.59 -25.61 1.33
CA LEU A 169 -2.77 -24.76 1.21
C LEU A 169 -3.51 -25.09 -0.09
N GLU A 170 -4.83 -25.24 -0.03
CA GLU A 170 -5.63 -25.52 -1.22
C GLU A 170 -6.04 -24.20 -1.89
N THR A 171 -5.68 -24.02 -3.16
CA THR A 171 -5.96 -22.79 -3.92
C THR A 171 -7.44 -22.42 -3.91
N ILE A 172 -8.31 -23.43 -3.86
CA ILE A 172 -9.75 -23.26 -3.99
C ILE A 172 -10.37 -22.47 -2.83
N ASN A 173 -9.77 -22.55 -1.65
CA ASN A 173 -10.26 -21.86 -0.46
C ASN A 173 -9.99 -20.35 -0.48
N PHE A 174 -9.21 -19.87 -1.46
CA PHE A 174 -8.86 -18.46 -1.61
C PHE A 174 -9.61 -17.78 -2.76
N LEU A 175 -10.47 -18.49 -3.50
CA LEU A 175 -11.24 -17.92 -4.60
C LEU A 175 -12.40 -17.09 -4.06
N THR A 176 -12.57 -15.88 -4.59
CA THR A 176 -13.75 -15.06 -4.26
C THR A 176 -15.02 -15.64 -4.87
N GLU A 177 -16.16 -15.36 -4.24
CA GLU A 177 -17.48 -15.74 -4.77
C GLU A 177 -17.70 -15.25 -6.21
N GLU A 178 -17.25 -14.02 -6.53
CA GLU A 178 -17.35 -13.45 -7.88
C GLU A 178 -16.51 -14.23 -8.90
N SER A 179 -15.29 -14.62 -8.53
CA SER A 179 -14.43 -15.45 -9.40
C SER A 179 -15.06 -16.82 -9.63
N LEU A 180 -15.62 -17.43 -8.59
CA LEU A 180 -16.32 -18.72 -8.69
C LEU A 180 -17.55 -18.64 -9.59
N GLU A 181 -18.33 -17.56 -9.47
CA GLU A 181 -19.50 -17.32 -10.32
C GLU A 181 -19.12 -17.19 -11.80
N LEU A 182 -18.10 -16.39 -12.10
CA LEU A 182 -17.58 -16.26 -13.46
C LEU A 182 -17.11 -17.60 -14.02
N LEU A 183 -16.34 -18.37 -13.25
CA LEU A 183 -15.92 -19.72 -13.66
C LEU A 183 -17.12 -20.63 -13.97
N CYS A 184 -18.16 -20.61 -13.13
CA CYS A 184 -19.37 -21.40 -13.37
C CYS A 184 -20.14 -20.94 -14.63
N LEU A 185 -20.26 -19.63 -14.86
CA LEU A 185 -21.00 -19.08 -15.99
C LEU A 185 -20.32 -19.37 -17.34
N PHE A 186 -18.99 -19.33 -17.38
CA PHE A 186 -18.19 -19.55 -18.59
C PHE A 186 -17.74 -21.01 -18.78
N THR A 187 -18.15 -21.91 -17.89
CA THR A 187 -17.97 -23.35 -18.07
C THR A 187 -19.31 -24.00 -18.42
N LYS A 188 -19.45 -24.52 -19.64
CA LYS A 188 -20.64 -25.25 -20.10
C LYS A 188 -20.23 -26.59 -20.68
N GLU A 189 -20.97 -27.65 -20.34
CA GLU A 189 -20.79 -29.00 -20.94
C GLU A 189 -19.32 -29.49 -20.87
N ASN A 190 -18.64 -29.22 -19.75
CA ASN A 190 -17.24 -29.59 -19.50
C ASN A 190 -16.20 -28.87 -20.40
N SER A 191 -16.62 -27.82 -21.13
CA SER A 191 -15.78 -26.88 -21.87
C SER A 191 -15.78 -25.50 -21.22
N PHE A 192 -14.60 -24.90 -21.08
CA PHE A 192 -14.37 -23.58 -20.52
C PHE A 192 -14.07 -22.57 -21.63
N LYS A 193 -14.91 -21.53 -21.70
CA LYS A 193 -14.83 -20.48 -22.71
C LYS A 193 -13.89 -19.36 -22.29
N THR A 194 -12.61 -19.53 -22.60
CA THR A 194 -11.55 -18.62 -22.14
C THR A 194 -11.70 -17.20 -22.71
N LEU A 195 -11.94 -17.08 -24.02
CA LEU A 195 -12.09 -15.77 -24.66
C LEU A 195 -13.35 -15.03 -24.18
N SER A 196 -14.46 -15.75 -24.03
CA SER A 196 -15.70 -15.16 -23.53
C SER A 196 -15.55 -14.63 -22.10
N LEU A 197 -14.87 -15.37 -21.22
CA LEU A 197 -14.52 -14.90 -19.89
C LEU A 197 -13.67 -13.64 -19.97
N TYR A 198 -12.60 -13.65 -20.78
CA TYR A 198 -11.69 -12.51 -20.91
C TYR A 198 -12.42 -11.25 -21.39
N ASN A 199 -13.28 -11.36 -22.40
CA ASN A 199 -14.11 -10.26 -22.89
C ASN A 199 -15.08 -9.74 -21.82
N GLN A 200 -15.67 -10.65 -21.03
CA GLN A 200 -16.53 -10.25 -19.91
C GLN A 200 -15.77 -9.50 -18.81
N LEU A 201 -14.55 -9.95 -18.49
CA LEU A 201 -13.68 -9.28 -17.52
C LEU A 201 -13.33 -7.88 -17.99
N VAL A 202 -12.95 -7.72 -19.27
CA VAL A 202 -12.62 -6.42 -19.86
C VAL A 202 -13.83 -5.48 -19.91
N ALA A 203 -15.01 -5.98 -20.28
CA ALA A 203 -16.18 -5.15 -20.52
C ALA A 203 -16.99 -4.80 -19.27
N SER A 204 -17.11 -5.74 -18.32
CA SER A 204 -18.10 -5.64 -17.22
C SER A 204 -17.51 -5.61 -15.82
N ASN A 205 -16.28 -6.09 -15.61
CA ASN A 205 -15.69 -6.09 -14.27
C ASN A 205 -15.10 -4.71 -13.93
N PHE A 206 -15.49 -4.15 -12.79
CA PHE A 206 -15.11 -2.81 -12.38
C PHE A 206 -13.61 -2.71 -12.09
N GLU A 207 -13.04 -3.69 -11.39
CA GLU A 207 -11.63 -3.72 -11.00
C GLU A 207 -10.71 -3.79 -12.23
N VAL A 208 -11.03 -4.67 -13.19
CA VAL A 208 -10.31 -4.80 -14.46
C VAL A 208 -10.42 -3.51 -15.28
N GLY A 209 -11.62 -2.90 -15.35
CA GLY A 209 -11.81 -1.60 -15.99
C GLY A 209 -10.94 -0.49 -15.37
N GLN A 210 -10.80 -0.46 -14.03
CA GLN A 210 -9.89 0.47 -13.36
C GLN A 210 -8.42 0.19 -13.72
N ILE A 211 -8.02 -1.08 -13.78
CA ILE A 211 -6.65 -1.46 -14.16
C ILE A 211 -6.32 -0.94 -15.55
N ILE A 212 -7.20 -1.22 -16.53
CA ILE A 212 -7.06 -0.77 -17.93
C ILE A 212 -7.04 0.76 -18.01
N ARG A 213 -7.95 1.45 -17.32
CA ARG A 213 -7.97 2.92 -17.32
C ARG A 213 -6.67 3.53 -16.81
N ARG A 214 -6.08 2.93 -15.77
CA ARG A 214 -4.82 3.39 -15.15
C ARG A 214 -3.58 3.12 -15.99
N THR A 215 -3.59 2.13 -16.90
CA THR A 215 -2.50 1.99 -17.89
C THR A 215 -2.56 3.09 -18.95
N GLY A 216 -3.74 3.67 -19.17
CA GLY A 216 -3.93 4.74 -20.13
C GLY A 216 -4.22 4.27 -21.56
N VAL A 217 -4.41 2.97 -21.77
CA VAL A 217 -4.81 2.39 -23.06
C VAL A 217 -6.27 1.96 -22.99
N GLU A 218 -6.98 2.06 -24.11
CA GLU A 218 -8.35 1.56 -24.25
C GLU A 218 -8.30 0.12 -24.74
N ILE A 219 -8.76 -0.80 -23.90
CA ILE A 219 -8.89 -2.22 -24.24
C ILE A 219 -10.38 -2.51 -24.23
N THR A 220 -10.96 -2.67 -25.41
CA THR A 220 -12.35 -3.08 -25.59
C THR A 220 -12.40 -4.40 -26.37
N PRO A 221 -13.47 -5.21 -26.23
CA PRO A 221 -13.62 -6.42 -27.02
C PRO A 221 -13.53 -6.19 -28.53
N GLU A 222 -13.95 -5.02 -29.01
CA GLU A 222 -13.87 -4.63 -30.43
C GLU A 222 -12.41 -4.48 -30.87
N ILE A 223 -11.60 -3.72 -30.13
CA ILE A 223 -10.17 -3.52 -30.40
C ILE A 223 -9.41 -4.85 -30.33
N LEU A 224 -9.77 -5.73 -29.39
CA LEU A 224 -9.17 -7.06 -29.27
C LEU A 224 -9.47 -7.92 -30.52
N ASN A 225 -10.70 -7.88 -31.03
CA ASN A 225 -11.07 -8.59 -32.26
C ASN A 225 -10.31 -8.03 -33.48
N GLU A 226 -10.17 -6.70 -33.59
CA GLU A 226 -9.38 -6.05 -34.65
C GLU A 226 -7.90 -6.44 -34.60
N ALA A 227 -7.34 -6.61 -33.39
CA ALA A 227 -5.97 -7.09 -33.17
C ALA A 227 -5.78 -8.59 -33.47
N GLY A 228 -6.83 -9.30 -33.91
CA GLY A 228 -6.76 -10.73 -34.24
C GLY A 228 -6.85 -11.65 -33.03
N ILE A 229 -7.40 -11.18 -31.90
CA ILE A 229 -7.70 -12.02 -30.73
C ILE A 229 -9.12 -12.56 -30.89
N ASN A 230 -9.24 -13.84 -31.21
CA ASN A 230 -10.47 -14.53 -31.55
C ASN A 230 -10.40 -16.00 -31.09
N GLU A 231 -11.48 -16.76 -31.23
CA GLU A 231 -11.59 -18.12 -30.66
C GLU A 231 -10.52 -19.11 -31.18
N GLN A 232 -9.89 -18.79 -32.32
CA GLN A 232 -8.78 -19.58 -32.87
C GLN A 232 -7.45 -19.31 -32.15
N THR A 233 -7.21 -18.07 -31.71
CA THR A 233 -5.97 -17.69 -31.02
C THR A 233 -6.05 -17.92 -29.51
N VAL A 234 -7.26 -17.83 -28.95
CA VAL A 234 -7.56 -18.15 -27.54
C VAL A 234 -8.64 -19.24 -27.51
N PRO A 235 -8.26 -20.53 -27.58
CA PRO A 235 -9.21 -21.62 -27.68
C PRO A 235 -9.94 -21.91 -26.36
N ASP A 236 -11.04 -22.66 -26.50
CA ASP A 236 -11.76 -23.26 -25.39
C ASP A 236 -10.98 -24.46 -24.84
N TYR A 237 -11.02 -24.62 -23.51
CA TYR A 237 -10.27 -25.67 -22.82
C TYR A 237 -11.19 -26.59 -22.02
N PRO A 238 -10.81 -27.87 -21.82
CA PRO A 238 -11.56 -28.74 -20.92
C PRO A 238 -11.46 -28.27 -19.46
N VAL A 239 -12.40 -28.69 -18.61
CA VAL A 239 -12.38 -28.38 -17.16
C VAL A 239 -11.09 -28.81 -16.46
N THR A 240 -10.39 -29.82 -16.98
CA THR A 240 -9.09 -30.26 -16.45
C THR A 240 -8.02 -29.17 -16.58
N ALA A 241 -8.06 -28.34 -17.61
CA ALA A 241 -7.11 -27.26 -17.83
C ALA A 241 -7.30 -26.06 -16.89
N LEU A 242 -8.48 -25.91 -16.28
CA LEU A 242 -8.74 -24.85 -15.28
C LEU A 242 -7.76 -24.89 -14.11
N ARG A 243 -7.21 -26.07 -13.77
CA ARG A 243 -6.17 -26.21 -12.74
C ARG A 243 -4.97 -25.31 -13.02
N SER A 244 -4.53 -25.27 -14.28
CA SER A 244 -3.39 -24.45 -14.72
C SER A 244 -3.73 -22.98 -14.61
N ILE A 245 -4.87 -22.56 -15.16
CA ILE A 245 -5.32 -21.16 -15.15
C ILE A 245 -5.48 -20.63 -13.72
N LEU A 246 -6.10 -21.40 -12.83
CA LEU A 246 -6.31 -21.01 -11.43
C LEU A 246 -5.00 -20.96 -10.63
N THR A 247 -4.04 -21.83 -10.95
CA THR A 247 -2.72 -21.81 -10.30
C THR A 247 -1.90 -20.60 -10.76
N TYR A 248 -2.02 -20.21 -12.03
CA TYR A 248 -1.43 -18.96 -12.53
C TYR A 248 -2.12 -17.72 -11.95
N ALA A 249 -3.45 -17.73 -11.79
CA ALA A 249 -4.19 -16.65 -11.14
C ALA A 249 -3.85 -16.52 -9.65
N LEU A 250 -3.64 -17.63 -8.95
CA LEU A 250 -3.10 -17.64 -7.59
C LEU A 250 -1.72 -16.98 -7.53
N GLU A 251 -0.84 -17.32 -8.47
CA GLU A 251 0.49 -16.72 -8.55
C GLU A 251 0.40 -15.20 -8.71
N GLU A 252 -0.47 -14.71 -9.61
CA GLU A 252 -0.73 -13.27 -9.77
C GLU A 252 -1.32 -12.63 -8.50
N ALA A 253 -2.21 -13.32 -7.78
CA ALA A 253 -2.76 -12.85 -6.51
C ALA A 253 -1.68 -12.71 -5.41
N LEU A 254 -0.75 -13.68 -5.36
CA LEU A 254 0.40 -13.62 -4.44
C LEU A 254 1.36 -12.48 -4.81
N LEU A 255 1.69 -12.32 -6.09
CA LEU A 255 2.59 -11.27 -6.57
C LEU A 255 2.04 -9.85 -6.34
N THR A 256 0.71 -9.68 -6.39
CA THR A 256 0.02 -8.41 -6.15
C THR A 256 -0.40 -8.18 -4.69
N ASN A 257 0.06 -9.03 -3.77
CA ASN A 257 -0.27 -9.00 -2.33
C ASN A 257 -1.77 -8.98 -2.03
N SER A 258 -2.59 -9.62 -2.87
CA SER A 258 -4.02 -9.73 -2.62
C SER A 258 -4.30 -10.73 -1.50
N LYS A 259 -5.42 -10.55 -0.80
CA LYS A 259 -5.89 -11.49 0.24
C LYS A 259 -6.59 -12.69 -0.37
N GLU A 260 -7.18 -12.54 -1.55
CA GLU A 260 -8.04 -13.53 -2.18
C GLU A 260 -7.85 -13.46 -3.70
N ILE A 261 -8.13 -14.56 -4.39
CA ILE A 261 -8.09 -14.64 -5.84
C ILE A 261 -9.39 -14.05 -6.39
N GLN A 262 -9.29 -12.80 -6.79
CA GLN A 262 -10.31 -11.99 -7.45
C GLN A 262 -10.27 -12.07 -8.99
N PRO A 263 -11.34 -11.60 -9.69
CA PRO A 263 -11.43 -11.63 -11.16
C PRO A 263 -10.27 -10.94 -11.88
N GLN A 264 -9.71 -9.87 -11.30
CA GLN A 264 -8.54 -9.18 -11.82
C GLN A 264 -7.30 -10.09 -11.98
N HIS A 265 -7.14 -11.11 -11.13
CA HIS A 265 -6.01 -12.04 -11.23
C HIS A 265 -6.25 -13.10 -12.32
N LEU A 266 -7.51 -13.45 -12.60
CA LEU A 266 -7.86 -14.25 -13.78
C LEU A 266 -7.53 -13.47 -15.06
N PHE A 267 -7.85 -12.18 -15.10
CA PHE A 267 -7.46 -11.29 -16.20
C PHE A 267 -5.94 -11.26 -16.39
N LEU A 268 -5.16 -11.01 -15.32
CA LEU A 268 -3.69 -11.03 -15.40
C LEU A 268 -3.13 -12.39 -15.85
N ALA A 269 -3.67 -13.49 -15.32
CA ALA A 269 -3.23 -14.82 -15.69
C ALA A 269 -3.47 -15.10 -17.18
N ILE A 270 -4.67 -14.83 -17.69
CA ILE A 270 -5.00 -15.01 -19.10
C ILE A 270 -4.10 -14.13 -19.98
N SER A 271 -3.92 -12.86 -19.64
CA SER A 271 -3.03 -11.94 -20.37
C SER A 271 -1.58 -12.41 -20.42
N ARG A 272 -1.11 -13.15 -19.41
CA ARG A 272 0.23 -13.73 -19.33
C ARG A 272 0.35 -15.07 -20.06
N ILE A 273 -0.71 -15.88 -20.09
CA ILE A 273 -0.67 -17.24 -20.67
C ILE A 273 -0.64 -17.19 -22.20
N PHE A 274 -1.39 -16.27 -22.82
CA PHE A 274 -1.54 -16.21 -24.27
C PHE A 274 -0.58 -15.20 -24.92
N PRO A 275 0.40 -15.65 -25.73
CA PRO A 275 1.39 -14.77 -26.36
C PRO A 275 0.79 -13.70 -27.28
N VAL A 276 -0.37 -13.97 -27.87
CA VAL A 276 -1.07 -13.00 -28.74
C VAL A 276 -1.54 -11.79 -27.93
N ILE A 277 -2.05 -12.01 -26.72
CA ILE A 277 -2.47 -10.94 -25.82
C ILE A 277 -1.23 -10.18 -25.31
N GLU A 278 -0.17 -10.90 -24.93
CA GLU A 278 1.09 -10.29 -24.51
C GLU A 278 1.69 -9.41 -25.62
N LYS A 279 1.68 -9.87 -26.87
CA LYS A 279 2.12 -9.08 -28.03
C LYS A 279 1.29 -7.82 -28.21
N PHE A 280 -0.04 -7.93 -28.14
CA PHE A 280 -0.94 -6.78 -28.22
C PHE A 280 -0.65 -5.75 -27.12
N LEU A 281 -0.40 -6.19 -25.89
CA LEU A 281 -0.03 -5.30 -24.79
C LEU A 281 1.30 -4.57 -25.07
N HIS A 282 2.31 -5.28 -25.58
CA HIS A 282 3.60 -4.71 -25.93
C HIS A 282 3.53 -3.68 -27.08
N GLU A 283 2.71 -3.93 -28.10
CA GLU A 283 2.46 -2.99 -29.20
C GLU A 283 1.87 -1.66 -28.68
N ASN A 284 1.09 -1.73 -27.60
CA ASN A 284 0.51 -0.56 -26.91
C ASN A 284 1.40 -0.02 -25.77
N GLN A 285 2.70 -0.36 -25.76
CA GLN A 285 3.68 0.06 -24.74
C GLN A 285 3.31 -0.34 -23.29
N ILE A 286 2.45 -1.34 -23.10
CA ILE A 286 2.09 -1.89 -21.80
C ILE A 286 2.86 -3.18 -21.55
N ASN A 287 3.39 -3.32 -20.35
CA ASN A 287 3.97 -4.59 -19.89
C ASN A 287 3.04 -5.26 -18.87
N ILE A 288 3.08 -6.59 -18.78
CA ILE A 288 2.31 -7.34 -17.75
C ILE A 288 2.65 -6.85 -16.33
N GLN A 289 3.90 -6.42 -16.12
CA GLN A 289 4.35 -5.85 -14.86
C GLN A 289 3.63 -4.55 -14.51
N THR A 290 3.33 -3.70 -15.50
CA THR A 290 2.51 -2.49 -15.29
C THR A 290 1.13 -2.85 -14.77
N LEU A 291 0.48 -3.86 -15.36
CA LEU A 291 -0.84 -4.33 -14.92
C LEU A 291 -0.79 -4.89 -13.49
N ARG A 292 0.27 -5.61 -13.14
CA ARG A 292 0.49 -6.11 -11.77
C ARG A 292 0.65 -4.97 -10.77
N GLU A 293 1.42 -3.93 -11.11
CA GLU A 293 1.66 -2.80 -10.21
C GLU A 293 0.36 -2.01 -9.97
N VAL A 294 -0.40 -1.76 -11.03
CA VAL A 294 -1.74 -1.13 -10.92
C VAL A 294 -2.67 -1.95 -10.02
N THR A 295 -2.63 -3.28 -10.16
CA THR A 295 -3.42 -4.20 -9.34
C THR A 295 -2.98 -4.16 -7.88
N ALA A 296 -1.67 -4.16 -7.62
CA ALA A 296 -1.11 -4.06 -6.27
C ALA A 296 -1.50 -2.73 -5.60
N TYR A 297 -1.44 -1.61 -6.33
CA TYR A 297 -1.91 -0.31 -5.88
C TYR A 297 -3.40 -0.30 -5.53
N ASN A 298 -4.25 -0.85 -6.39
CA ASN A 298 -5.70 -0.95 -6.13
C ASN A 298 -5.98 -1.80 -4.88
N ASN A 299 -5.30 -2.95 -4.74
CA ASN A 299 -5.38 -3.80 -3.55
C ASN A 299 -4.96 -3.03 -2.29
N GLU A 300 -3.92 -2.22 -2.38
CA GLU A 300 -3.44 -1.42 -1.26
C GLU A 300 -4.43 -0.33 -0.85
N ILE A 301 -5.05 0.38 -1.81
CA ILE A 301 -6.10 1.37 -1.52
C ILE A 301 -7.28 0.70 -0.80
N ILE A 302 -7.75 -0.44 -1.30
CA ILE A 302 -8.86 -1.20 -0.69
C ILE A 302 -8.47 -1.61 0.74
N TYR A 303 -7.24 -2.09 0.92
CA TYR A 303 -6.73 -2.46 2.24
C TYR A 303 -6.70 -1.26 3.20
N ARG A 304 -6.19 -0.11 2.77
CA ARG A 304 -6.13 1.14 3.56
C ARG A 304 -7.53 1.62 3.96
N ARG A 305 -8.49 1.64 3.04
CA ARG A 305 -9.89 2.02 3.31
C ARG A 305 -10.56 1.11 4.33
N ASN A 306 -10.21 -0.17 4.36
CA ASN A 306 -10.75 -1.13 5.33
C ASN A 306 -10.10 -1.01 6.72
N ARG A 307 -8.87 -0.48 6.81
CA ARG A 307 -8.20 -0.20 8.10
C ARG A 307 -8.76 1.01 8.86
N THR A 308 -9.42 1.95 8.16
CA THR A 308 -9.96 3.15 8.81
C THR A 308 -11.34 2.96 9.43
N LYS A 309 -11.90 1.74 9.42
CA LYS A 309 -13.17 1.45 10.08
C LYS A 309 -12.94 1.28 11.58
N TYR A 310 -13.36 2.26 12.37
CA TYR A 310 -13.19 2.34 13.84
C TYR A 310 -13.68 1.08 14.60
N LEU A 311 -14.54 0.25 14.02
CA LEU A 311 -15.12 -0.94 14.63
C LEU A 311 -14.68 -2.26 13.96
N ASN A 312 -13.56 -2.27 13.22
CA ASN A 312 -13.09 -3.50 12.59
C ASN A 312 -12.27 -4.37 13.57
N PRO A 313 -12.78 -5.53 14.01
CA PRO A 313 -12.08 -6.40 14.96
C PRO A 313 -10.82 -7.08 14.37
N ASP A 314 -10.67 -7.09 13.04
CA ASP A 314 -9.51 -7.71 12.35
C ASP A 314 -8.24 -6.86 12.40
N ILE A 315 -8.35 -5.60 12.82
CA ILE A 315 -7.21 -4.69 12.93
C ILE A 315 -6.70 -4.85 14.35
N PRO A 316 -5.42 -5.20 14.57
CA PRO A 316 -4.87 -5.16 15.91
C PRO A 316 -5.05 -3.74 16.42
N TYR A 317 -5.90 -3.57 17.45
CA TYR A 317 -5.89 -2.39 18.27
C TYR A 317 -4.48 -2.31 18.83
N TYR A 318 -3.66 -1.47 18.21
CA TYR A 318 -2.30 -1.26 18.67
C TYR A 318 -2.39 -0.90 20.15
N LYS A 319 -1.63 -1.62 20.98
CA LYS A 319 -1.51 -1.35 22.40
C LYS A 319 -0.75 -0.03 22.57
N LYS A 320 -1.39 1.09 22.20
CA LYS A 320 -1.15 2.37 22.87
C LYS A 320 -1.34 2.06 24.36
N GLY A 321 -0.42 2.51 25.22
CA GLY A 321 -0.41 2.11 26.63
C GLY A 321 -1.76 2.32 27.34
N GLY A 322 -1.84 1.89 28.60
CA GLY A 322 -3.05 2.06 29.41
C GLY A 322 -3.62 3.48 29.37
N ILE A 323 -4.93 3.60 29.62
CA ILE A 323 -5.65 4.89 29.70
C ILE A 323 -4.84 5.87 30.56
N ALA A 324 -4.68 7.11 30.08
CA ALA A 324 -3.99 8.20 30.77
C ALA A 324 -2.46 8.05 31.01
N ARG A 325 -1.77 7.09 30.38
CA ARG A 325 -0.30 6.99 30.50
C ARG A 325 0.42 8.26 30.03
N SER A 326 -0.15 8.99 29.06
CA SER A 326 0.36 10.28 28.60
C SER A 326 0.28 11.40 29.65
N TRP A 327 -0.59 11.28 30.65
CA TRP A 327 -0.75 12.29 31.72
C TRP A 327 0.37 12.23 32.77
N ILE A 328 1.18 11.16 32.76
CA ILE A 328 2.35 10.99 33.64
C ILE A 328 3.49 11.91 33.17
N TYR A 329 3.51 12.31 31.90
CA TYR A 329 4.58 13.09 31.30
C TYR A 329 4.35 14.60 31.43
N GLY A 330 5.44 15.37 31.49
CA GLY A 330 5.38 16.82 31.59
C GLY A 330 4.98 17.48 30.27
N TYR A 331 4.29 18.61 30.36
CA TYR A 331 3.90 19.42 29.20
C TYR A 331 5.03 20.32 28.68
N THR A 332 4.94 20.69 27.40
CA THR A 332 5.91 21.54 26.69
C THR A 332 5.25 22.82 26.18
N PHE A 333 4.86 23.72 27.08
CA PHE A 333 4.13 24.96 26.81
C PHE A 333 4.97 26.06 26.14
N ILE A 334 6.23 26.24 26.55
CA ILE A 334 7.10 27.25 25.92
C ILE A 334 7.51 26.75 24.55
N LEU A 335 7.94 25.48 24.46
CA LEU A 335 8.41 24.92 23.20
C LEU A 335 7.31 24.82 22.12
N SER A 336 6.05 24.54 22.49
CA SER A 336 4.94 24.45 21.53
C SER A 336 4.70 25.75 20.75
N GLN A 337 5.24 26.86 21.22
CA GLN A 337 5.17 28.14 20.55
C GLN A 337 6.04 28.26 19.29
N PHE A 338 7.08 27.44 19.18
CA PHE A 338 8.07 27.46 18.08
C PHE A 338 8.51 26.05 17.69
N SER A 339 7.60 25.08 17.84
CA SER A 339 7.79 23.71 17.40
C SER A 339 6.50 23.12 16.85
N LYS A 340 6.63 21.97 16.20
CA LYS A 340 5.51 21.16 15.70
C LYS A 340 5.58 19.76 16.29
N ASP A 341 4.43 19.21 16.67
CA ASP A 341 4.33 17.81 17.09
C ASP A 341 4.13 16.92 15.86
N ILE A 342 5.17 16.17 15.51
CA ILE A 342 5.16 15.30 14.33
C ILE A 342 4.27 14.08 14.54
N ASN A 343 4.12 13.62 15.80
CA ASN A 343 3.23 12.50 16.08
C ASN A 343 1.77 12.88 15.82
N GLU A 344 1.37 14.10 16.16
CA GLU A 344 0.03 14.61 15.88
C GLU A 344 -0.20 14.76 14.37
N GLU A 345 0.73 15.40 13.65
CA GLU A 345 0.67 15.55 12.19
C GLU A 345 0.51 14.19 11.48
N VAL A 346 1.31 13.19 11.87
CA VAL A 346 1.25 11.85 11.28
C VAL A 346 -0.04 11.13 11.66
N ALA A 347 -0.57 11.35 12.86
CA ALA A 347 -1.84 10.75 13.30
C ALA A 347 -3.06 11.30 12.53
N GLU A 348 -3.03 12.57 12.12
CA GLU A 348 -4.06 13.18 11.29
C GLU A 348 -3.92 12.81 9.80
N SER A 349 -2.69 12.56 9.36
CA SER A 349 -2.42 12.13 7.99
C SER A 349 -2.91 10.70 7.70
N ARG A 350 -3.23 10.43 6.44
CA ARG A 350 -3.53 9.06 5.94
C ARG A 350 -2.42 8.52 5.04
N ASP A 351 -1.28 9.21 5.03
CA ASP A 351 -0.13 8.87 4.20
C ASP A 351 0.72 7.79 4.88
N ILE A 352 1.62 7.19 4.10
CA ILE A 352 2.61 6.25 4.59
C ILE A 352 3.98 6.90 4.43
N PHE A 353 4.75 6.91 5.52
CA PHE A 353 6.08 7.50 5.57
C PHE A 353 7.14 6.42 5.76
N GLY A 354 8.40 6.78 5.48
CA GLY A 354 9.52 5.85 5.64
C GLY A 354 9.63 4.76 4.56
N ILE A 355 8.90 4.86 3.45
CA ILE A 355 8.98 3.88 2.34
C ILE A 355 10.41 3.84 1.79
N GLY A 356 10.99 2.64 1.70
CA GLY A 356 12.34 2.41 1.16
C GLY A 356 13.49 2.69 2.14
N HIS A 357 13.18 2.93 3.42
CA HIS A 357 14.16 3.28 4.46
C HIS A 357 14.03 2.40 5.72
N ASP A 358 13.65 1.13 5.56
CA ASP A 358 13.40 0.24 6.70
C ASP A 358 14.65 0.04 7.58
N ASP A 359 15.82 -0.16 6.95
CA ASP A 359 17.10 -0.36 7.61
C ASP A 359 17.53 0.88 8.41
N GLU A 360 17.40 2.07 7.83
CA GLU A 360 17.71 3.35 8.47
C GLU A 360 16.78 3.63 9.65
N ILE A 361 15.49 3.29 9.53
CA ILE A 361 14.52 3.43 10.63
C ILE A 361 14.83 2.44 11.76
N GLU A 362 15.19 1.21 11.45
CA GLU A 362 15.61 0.23 12.47
C GLU A 362 16.86 0.69 13.21
N LEU A 363 17.86 1.22 12.49
CA LEU A 363 19.06 1.78 13.08
C LEU A 363 18.76 3.02 13.95
N LEU A 364 17.84 3.87 13.52
CA LEU A 364 17.35 5.01 14.30
C LEU A 364 16.68 4.55 15.60
N VAL A 365 15.75 3.59 15.51
CA VAL A 365 15.07 3.00 16.67
C VAL A 365 16.08 2.41 17.66
N ALA A 366 17.05 1.64 17.16
CA ALA A 366 18.13 1.08 17.97
C ALA A 366 19.00 2.17 18.63
N THR A 367 19.26 3.27 17.92
CA THR A 367 20.05 4.39 18.43
C THR A 367 19.32 5.15 19.54
N LEU A 368 18.04 5.50 19.32
CA LEU A 368 17.23 6.24 20.28
C LEU A 368 16.92 5.42 21.55
N GLY A 369 16.93 4.09 21.44
CA GLY A 369 16.70 3.16 22.55
C GLY A 369 17.89 2.97 23.51
N LYS A 370 19.07 3.54 23.22
CA LYS A 370 20.27 3.43 24.08
C LYS A 370 20.08 4.12 25.43
N LEU A 371 20.94 3.82 26.41
CA LEU A 371 20.99 4.51 27.70
C LEU A 371 21.85 5.78 27.68
N SER A 372 22.92 5.79 26.89
CA SER A 372 23.82 6.92 26.65
C SER A 372 24.02 7.11 25.14
N ASN A 373 24.42 8.32 24.71
CA ASN A 373 24.62 8.68 23.29
C ASN A 373 23.41 8.32 22.43
N LYS A 374 22.23 8.81 22.84
CA LYS A 374 20.94 8.53 22.20
C LYS A 374 20.69 9.42 20.99
N ASN A 375 21.61 10.32 20.65
CA ASN A 375 21.40 11.26 19.55
C ASN A 375 21.76 10.62 18.21
N ALA A 376 20.97 10.94 17.19
CA ALA A 376 21.15 10.46 15.83
C ALA A 376 21.31 11.63 14.85
N LEU A 377 22.16 11.46 13.84
CA LEU A 377 22.35 12.45 12.79
C LEU A 377 22.19 11.80 11.42
N PHE A 378 21.17 12.21 10.68
CA PHE A 378 20.97 11.79 9.29
C PHE A 378 21.91 12.53 8.36
N ILE A 379 22.73 11.79 7.64
CA ILE A 379 23.68 12.33 6.67
C ILE A 379 23.29 11.80 5.29
N GLY A 380 22.98 12.71 4.37
CA GLY A 380 22.56 12.34 3.02
C GLY A 380 22.51 13.53 2.08
N GLU A 381 22.49 13.27 0.77
CA GLU A 381 22.28 14.31 -0.25
C GLU A 381 20.88 14.94 -0.12
N PRO A 382 20.67 16.17 -0.62
CA PRO A 382 19.35 16.78 -0.61
C PRO A 382 18.38 15.97 -1.50
N GLY A 383 17.17 15.75 -0.99
CA GLY A 383 16.11 15.07 -1.72
C GLY A 383 15.98 13.56 -1.49
N VAL A 384 16.90 12.92 -0.76
CA VAL A 384 16.85 11.46 -0.45
C VAL A 384 15.73 11.06 0.53
N GLY A 385 15.06 12.04 1.15
CA GLY A 385 13.94 11.79 2.06
C GLY A 385 14.30 11.74 3.54
N LYS A 386 15.32 12.47 4.00
CA LYS A 386 15.73 12.54 5.42
C LYS A 386 14.57 12.85 6.39
N SER A 387 13.69 13.80 6.04
CA SER A 387 12.52 14.13 6.85
C SER A 387 11.47 13.00 6.88
N SER A 388 11.41 12.16 5.83
CA SER A 388 10.50 11.00 5.76
C SER A 388 10.85 9.93 6.80
N LEU A 389 12.13 9.81 7.20
CA LEU A 389 12.57 8.89 8.27
C LEU A 389 11.92 9.25 9.62
N ILE A 390 11.87 10.54 9.94
CA ILE A 390 11.24 11.03 11.17
C ILE A 390 9.74 10.80 11.15
N LEU A 391 9.09 11.09 10.02
CA LEU A 391 7.65 10.82 9.86
C LEU A 391 7.37 9.31 9.96
N GLY A 392 8.23 8.46 9.41
CA GLY A 392 8.16 7.00 9.53
C GLY A 392 8.35 6.53 10.98
N LEU A 393 9.28 7.12 11.73
CA LEU A 393 9.44 6.85 13.16
C LEU A 393 8.18 7.26 13.94
N ALA A 394 7.64 8.45 13.68
CA ALA A 394 6.41 8.92 14.31
C ALA A 394 5.23 7.98 14.02
N GLN A 395 5.15 7.47 12.78
CA GLN A 395 4.15 6.48 12.39
C GLN A 395 4.30 5.17 13.17
N LYS A 396 5.54 4.66 13.34
CA LYS A 396 5.82 3.47 14.17
C LYS A 396 5.52 3.69 15.65
N ILE A 397 5.81 4.87 16.20
CA ILE A 397 5.45 5.20 17.59
C ILE A 397 3.93 5.26 17.75
N ASN A 398 3.22 5.88 16.80
CA ASN A 398 1.76 5.97 16.82
C ASN A 398 1.05 4.62 16.69
N SER A 399 1.65 3.68 15.94
CA SER A 399 1.20 2.29 15.87
C SER A 399 1.74 1.44 17.04
N GLY A 400 2.57 1.96 17.94
CA GLY A 400 3.19 1.18 19.00
C GLY A 400 4.11 0.06 18.51
N ASP A 401 4.53 0.10 17.23
CA ASP A 401 5.48 -0.80 16.59
C ASP A 401 6.92 -0.34 16.85
N VAL A 402 7.23 -0.14 18.14
CA VAL A 402 8.53 0.29 18.64
C VAL A 402 8.85 -0.41 19.96
N PRO A 403 10.15 -0.53 20.31
CA PRO A 403 10.57 -0.99 21.63
C PRO A 403 9.94 -0.16 22.75
N GLU A 404 9.81 -0.75 23.94
CA GLU A 404 9.16 -0.11 25.08
C GLU A 404 9.76 1.25 25.45
N GLN A 405 11.06 1.43 25.23
CA GLN A 405 11.81 2.66 25.48
C GLN A 405 11.31 3.84 24.63
N LEU A 406 10.74 3.58 23.45
CA LEU A 406 10.24 4.61 22.54
C LEU A 406 8.71 4.69 22.51
N LYS A 407 8.02 3.79 23.23
CA LYS A 407 6.55 3.86 23.36
C LYS A 407 6.14 5.16 24.04
N ASP A 408 5.05 5.73 23.57
CA ASP A 408 4.44 6.96 24.11
C ASP A 408 5.35 8.20 24.03
N LYS A 409 6.46 8.14 23.26
CA LYS A 409 7.31 9.31 23.00
C LYS A 409 6.68 10.24 21.96
N ARG A 410 6.99 11.54 22.08
CA ARG A 410 6.55 12.61 21.18
C ARG A 410 7.76 13.18 20.45
N ILE A 411 7.69 13.26 19.13
CA ILE A 411 8.71 13.86 18.29
C ILE A 411 8.32 15.33 18.07
N ILE A 412 9.16 16.23 18.57
CA ILE A 412 8.95 17.67 18.49
C ILE A 412 9.96 18.23 17.51
N GLN A 413 9.48 18.77 16.39
CA GLN A 413 10.31 19.47 15.41
C GLN A 413 10.53 20.92 15.84
N LEU A 414 11.79 21.32 16.00
CA LEU A 414 12.15 22.70 16.31
C LEU A 414 12.13 23.58 15.05
N ASP A 415 11.39 24.70 15.12
CA ASP A 415 11.44 25.75 14.09
C ASP A 415 12.38 26.87 14.54
N ILE A 416 13.60 26.86 14.01
CA ILE A 416 14.66 27.81 14.35
C ILE A 416 14.26 29.24 13.97
N ASN A 417 13.59 29.42 12.84
CA ASN A 417 13.18 30.74 12.36
C ASN A 417 12.12 31.36 13.28
N ASN A 418 11.14 30.56 13.71
CA ASN A 418 10.11 31.01 14.63
C ASN A 418 10.68 31.26 16.04
N LEU A 419 11.63 30.44 16.50
CA LEU A 419 12.36 30.68 17.75
C LEU A 419 13.07 32.05 17.73
N ILE A 420 13.82 32.35 16.67
CA ILE A 420 14.53 33.63 16.50
C ILE A 420 13.54 34.80 16.47
N ALA A 421 12.44 34.67 15.72
CA ALA A 421 11.41 35.71 15.63
C ALA A 421 10.78 36.04 16.99
N LYS A 422 10.49 35.02 17.82
CA LYS A 422 9.95 35.21 19.17
C LYS A 422 10.99 35.76 20.14
N ALA A 423 12.21 35.25 20.08
CA ALA A 423 13.31 35.73 20.89
C ALA A 423 13.61 37.22 20.70
N HIS A 424 13.51 37.73 19.45
CA HIS A 424 13.65 39.16 19.17
C HIS A 424 12.57 40.01 19.85
N LYS A 425 11.33 39.51 19.93
CA LYS A 425 10.22 40.20 20.60
C LYS A 425 10.42 40.28 22.11
N GLU A 426 10.95 39.22 22.71
CA GLU A 426 11.16 39.12 24.16
C GLU A 426 12.50 39.73 24.63
N LYS A 427 13.38 40.13 23.70
CA LYS A 427 14.72 40.69 23.97
C LYS A 427 15.66 39.80 24.80
N ASN A 428 15.35 38.50 24.95
CA ASN A 428 16.19 37.57 25.68
C ASN A 428 16.18 36.16 25.07
N LEU A 429 16.92 35.99 23.96
CA LEU A 429 17.02 34.72 23.22
C LEU A 429 17.57 33.58 24.09
N GLU A 430 18.63 33.86 24.83
CA GLU A 430 19.34 32.87 25.64
C GLU A 430 18.45 32.28 26.74
N GLU A 431 17.75 33.15 27.47
CA GLU A 431 16.85 32.71 28.53
C GLU A 431 15.68 31.86 27.98
N LEU A 432 15.14 32.23 26.82
CA LEU A 432 14.07 31.48 26.17
C LEU A 432 14.53 30.07 25.76
N VAL A 433 15.71 29.96 25.12
CA VAL A 433 16.28 28.66 24.70
C VAL A 433 16.55 27.78 25.91
N ILE A 434 17.18 28.31 26.95
CA ILE A 434 17.49 27.55 28.16
C ILE A 434 16.20 27.07 28.84
N LYS A 435 15.16 27.91 28.93
CA LYS A 435 13.86 27.52 29.50
C LYS A 435 13.21 26.40 28.70
N ALA A 436 13.22 26.49 27.37
CA ALA A 436 12.63 25.49 26.49
C ALA A 436 13.33 24.12 26.58
N PHE A 437 14.67 24.11 26.63
CA PHE A 437 15.44 22.87 26.78
C PHE A 437 15.30 22.23 28.16
N ARG A 438 15.18 23.05 29.23
CA ARG A 438 14.82 22.54 30.57
C ARG A 438 13.42 21.96 30.61
N GLU A 439 12.48 22.53 29.86
CA GLU A 439 11.12 22.01 29.74
C GLU A 439 11.11 20.65 29.02
N LEU A 440 11.88 20.50 27.94
CA LEU A 440 12.10 19.22 27.27
C LEU A 440 12.64 18.14 28.20
N GLU A 441 13.67 18.48 28.99
CA GLU A 441 14.27 17.57 29.97
C GLU A 441 13.21 17.09 30.99
N LYS A 442 12.36 17.99 31.48
CA LYS A 442 11.31 17.66 32.45
C LYS A 442 10.14 16.87 31.86
N SER A 443 9.87 17.03 30.56
CA SER A 443 8.77 16.34 29.89
C SER A 443 8.97 14.81 29.89
N GLY A 444 10.21 14.34 29.70
CA GLY A 444 10.61 12.94 29.86
C GLY A 444 10.20 11.99 28.71
N ASN A 445 9.19 12.35 27.91
CA ASN A 445 8.74 11.56 26.76
C ASN A 445 9.02 12.23 25.41
N THR A 446 9.95 13.16 25.31
CA THR A 446 10.20 13.90 24.05
C THR A 446 11.41 13.37 23.29
N ILE A 447 11.36 13.52 21.97
CA ILE A 447 12.47 13.38 21.02
C ILE A 447 12.54 14.72 20.28
N LEU A 448 13.67 15.39 20.34
CA LEU A 448 13.85 16.67 19.66
C LEU A 448 14.33 16.41 18.23
N TYR A 449 13.59 16.87 17.24
CA TYR A 449 13.99 16.84 15.83
C TYR A 449 14.41 18.23 15.37
N ILE A 450 15.60 18.33 14.77
CA ILE A 450 16.15 19.57 14.22
C ILE A 450 16.51 19.30 12.76
N ASP A 451 15.74 19.89 11.85
CA ASP A 451 16.10 19.87 10.43
C ASP A 451 17.26 20.81 10.17
N GLU A 452 18.13 20.46 9.24
CA GLU A 452 19.27 21.25 8.81
C GLU A 452 20.13 21.77 9.98
N MET A 453 20.61 20.86 10.85
CA MET A 453 21.34 21.22 12.07
C MET A 453 22.53 22.16 11.85
N GLN A 454 23.11 22.19 10.65
CA GLN A 454 24.14 23.16 10.29
C GLN A 454 23.70 24.62 10.44
N GLU A 455 22.41 24.94 10.38
CA GLU A 455 21.89 26.30 10.56
C GLU A 455 22.10 26.83 11.99
N LEU A 456 22.21 25.94 12.97
CA LEU A 456 22.55 26.32 14.34
C LEU A 456 24.01 26.74 14.47
N ILE A 457 24.87 26.27 13.58
CA ILE A 457 26.32 26.48 13.64
C ILE A 457 26.65 27.80 12.91
N PRO A 458 27.26 28.79 13.59
CA PRO A 458 27.53 30.08 12.98
C PRO A 458 28.51 29.93 11.80
N ARG A 459 28.14 30.54 10.65
CA ARG A 459 28.92 30.48 9.40
C ARG A 459 30.21 31.30 9.46
N LYS A 460 30.32 32.27 10.37
CA LYS A 460 31.50 33.13 10.59
C LYS A 460 31.69 33.45 12.07
N ALA A 461 32.95 33.54 12.51
CA ALA A 461 33.30 33.90 13.89
C ALA A 461 32.95 35.34 14.30
N GLN A 462 32.61 36.23 13.36
CA GLN A 462 32.36 37.66 13.60
C GLN A 462 30.88 38.07 13.66
N GLU A 463 29.92 37.16 13.42
CA GLU A 463 28.50 37.44 13.69
C GLU A 463 28.21 37.17 15.18
N SER A 464 28.46 38.18 16.00
CA SER A 464 28.32 38.18 17.46
C SER A 464 26.87 38.26 17.96
N THR A 465 25.92 37.64 17.26
CA THR A 465 24.54 37.47 17.74
C THR A 465 24.37 36.02 18.19
N SER A 466 24.72 35.75 19.45
CA SER A 466 24.39 34.56 20.26
C SER A 466 24.51 33.20 19.55
N SER A 467 25.65 32.51 19.71
CA SER A 467 25.79 31.13 19.25
C SER A 467 24.85 30.20 20.04
N ILE A 468 23.69 29.90 19.46
CA ILE A 468 22.69 28.98 20.01
C ILE A 468 23.30 27.60 20.31
N VAL A 469 24.29 27.17 19.51
CA VAL A 469 25.03 25.91 19.72
C VAL A 469 25.70 25.87 21.09
N GLY A 470 26.32 26.96 21.54
CA GLY A 470 26.95 27.02 22.86
C GLY A 470 25.95 26.77 24.00
N MET A 471 24.71 27.24 23.84
CA MET A 471 23.63 27.07 24.82
C MET A 471 23.05 25.65 24.83
N ILE A 472 23.04 25.00 23.67
CA ILE A 472 22.46 23.66 23.48
C ILE A 472 23.49 22.54 23.73
N MET A 473 24.79 22.82 23.59
CA MET A 473 25.87 21.84 23.68
C MET A 473 25.82 20.95 24.94
N PRO A 474 25.55 21.49 26.15
CA PRO A 474 25.44 20.66 27.35
C PRO A 474 24.34 19.59 27.22
N TYR A 475 23.18 19.95 26.63
CA TYR A 475 22.06 19.03 26.44
C TYR A 475 22.37 17.95 25.39
N ILE A 476 23.16 18.29 24.36
CA ILE A 476 23.63 17.34 23.35
C ILE A 476 24.59 16.31 23.97
N ILE A 477 25.60 16.78 24.70
CA ILE A 477 26.63 15.92 25.30
C ILE A 477 26.00 14.99 26.36
N ASP A 478 25.19 15.55 27.26
CA ASP A 478 24.57 14.78 28.34
C ASP A 478 23.48 13.81 27.83
N SER A 479 22.97 14.01 26.61
CA SER A 479 21.93 13.18 25.98
C SER A 479 20.71 12.96 26.89
N LYS A 480 20.30 13.98 27.64
CA LYS A 480 19.20 13.88 28.64
C LYS A 480 17.87 13.50 27.99
N PHE A 481 17.65 13.95 26.76
CA PHE A 481 16.59 13.49 25.87
C PHE A 481 17.20 13.20 24.49
N PRO A 482 16.61 12.31 23.68
CA PRO A 482 17.14 12.00 22.36
C PRO A 482 16.99 13.18 21.39
N ILE A 483 18.06 13.50 20.66
CA ILE A 483 18.08 14.52 19.61
C ILE A 483 18.31 13.84 18.26
N VAL A 484 17.49 14.17 17.27
CA VAL A 484 17.67 13.74 15.88
C VAL A 484 17.92 14.96 15.00
N GLY A 485 19.04 14.96 14.30
CA GLY A 485 19.41 16.02 13.36
C GLY A 485 19.42 15.55 11.91
N THR A 486 19.27 16.47 10.97
CA THR A 486 19.61 16.22 9.56
C THR A 486 20.77 17.11 9.11
N THR A 487 21.59 16.60 8.19
CA THR A 487 22.62 17.39 7.53
C THR A 487 22.99 16.81 6.14
N ASN A 488 23.62 17.64 5.30
CA ASN A 488 24.15 17.22 4.00
C ASN A 488 25.61 16.75 4.14
N TYR A 489 26.12 15.96 3.20
CA TYR A 489 27.52 15.50 3.23
C TYR A 489 28.52 16.66 3.26
N ALA A 490 28.28 17.69 2.44
CA ALA A 490 29.14 18.87 2.38
C ALA A 490 29.18 19.64 3.71
N ASP A 491 28.02 19.79 4.35
CA ASP A 491 27.88 20.53 5.62
C ASP A 491 28.41 19.73 6.81
N TYR A 492 28.18 18.41 6.82
CA TYR A 492 28.77 17.51 7.81
C TYR A 492 30.30 17.64 7.84
N LYS A 493 30.94 17.63 6.66
CA LYS A 493 32.41 17.78 6.56
C LYS A 493 32.89 19.14 7.06
N ARG A 494 32.14 20.21 6.82
CA ARG A 494 32.52 21.58 7.20
C ARG A 494 32.35 21.83 8.70
N TYR A 495 31.22 21.44 9.26
CA TYR A 495 30.81 21.88 10.60
C TYR A 495 30.90 20.78 11.67
N PHE A 496 30.63 19.52 11.34
CA PHE A 496 30.64 18.43 12.30
C PHE A 496 31.98 17.69 12.37
N TYR A 497 32.67 17.51 11.23
CA TYR A 497 34.01 16.89 11.22
C TYR A 497 35.04 17.73 11.99
N SER A 498 34.89 19.05 11.95
CA SER A 498 35.80 20.01 12.57
C SER A 498 35.67 20.08 14.11
N ASN A 499 34.58 19.56 14.69
CA ASN A 499 34.31 19.63 16.12
C ASN A 499 34.16 18.21 16.71
N GLU A 500 35.17 17.75 17.44
CA GLU A 500 35.24 16.40 18.00
C GLU A 500 34.09 16.10 18.97
N SER A 501 33.73 17.05 19.84
CA SER A 501 32.68 16.86 20.83
C SER A 501 31.30 16.64 20.19
N LEU A 502 30.98 17.39 19.13
CA LEU A 502 29.73 17.21 18.38
C LEU A 502 29.73 15.84 17.68
N ARG A 503 30.84 15.49 17.02
CA ARG A 503 30.97 14.20 16.34
C ARG A 503 30.80 13.01 17.27
N GLN A 504 31.33 13.06 18.50
CA GLN A 504 31.19 11.98 19.47
C GLN A 504 29.79 11.88 20.08
N SER A 505 29.03 12.99 20.08
CA SER A 505 27.71 13.05 20.70
C SER A 505 26.58 12.48 19.83
N PHE A 506 26.81 12.28 18.52
CA PHE A 506 25.82 11.78 17.56
C PHE A 506 26.25 10.44 16.95
N THR A 507 25.29 9.52 16.84
CA THR A 507 25.44 8.35 15.96
C THR A 507 25.03 8.75 14.55
N ASN A 508 25.96 8.64 13.60
CA ASN A 508 25.67 8.93 12.19
C ASN A 508 24.81 7.81 11.58
N ILE A 509 23.76 8.21 10.85
CA ILE A 509 22.93 7.33 10.03
C ILE A 509 23.03 7.85 8.61
N GLU A 510 23.73 7.10 7.75
CA GLU A 510 23.84 7.43 6.33
C GLU A 510 22.53 7.12 5.62
N VAL A 511 21.95 8.13 4.99
CA VAL A 511 20.69 8.02 4.26
C VAL A 511 21.00 7.95 2.78
N LYS A 512 20.67 6.81 2.19
CA LYS A 512 20.91 6.54 0.76
C LYS A 512 19.74 7.03 -0.09
N GLU A 513 20.01 7.15 -1.38
CA GLU A 513 18.96 7.39 -2.37
C GLU A 513 18.00 6.20 -2.43
N VAL A 514 16.70 6.50 -2.45
CA VAL A 514 15.65 5.49 -2.50
C VAL A 514 15.67 4.78 -3.84
N ALA A 515 15.48 3.45 -3.84
CA ALA A 515 15.43 2.68 -5.07
C ALA A 515 14.30 3.20 -6.00
N PRO A 516 14.46 3.12 -7.34
CA PRO A 516 13.42 3.57 -8.28
C PRO A 516 12.05 2.93 -8.02
N LYS A 517 12.02 1.66 -7.61
CA LYS A 517 10.80 0.95 -7.25
C LYS A 517 10.12 1.55 -6.02
N ASP A 518 10.85 1.76 -4.93
CA ASP A 518 10.27 2.30 -3.71
C ASP A 518 9.87 3.77 -3.91
N THR A 519 10.58 4.48 -4.80
CA THR A 519 10.16 5.81 -5.27
C THR A 519 8.82 5.76 -6.00
N LEU A 520 8.57 4.74 -6.83
CA LEU A 520 7.26 4.55 -7.46
C LEU A 520 6.15 4.39 -6.41
N THR A 521 6.37 3.55 -5.38
CA THR A 521 5.42 3.38 -4.28
C THR A 521 5.17 4.68 -3.52
N ILE A 522 6.19 5.56 -3.39
CA ILE A 522 6.04 6.92 -2.86
C ILE A 522 5.19 7.80 -3.79
N LEU A 523 5.36 7.70 -5.10
CA LEU A 523 4.51 8.44 -6.04
C LEU A 523 3.06 7.95 -5.99
N GLU A 524 2.86 6.64 -5.90
CA GLU A 524 1.55 5.99 -5.76
C GLU A 524 0.79 6.50 -4.53
N SER A 525 1.47 6.64 -3.39
CA SER A 525 0.86 7.18 -2.18
C SER A 525 0.38 8.63 -2.36
N LYS A 526 0.99 9.39 -3.29
CA LYS A 526 0.65 10.78 -3.57
C LYS A 526 -0.42 10.95 -4.64
N ILE A 527 -0.76 9.92 -5.42
CA ILE A 527 -1.77 9.98 -6.49
C ILE A 527 -3.08 10.63 -5.99
N PRO A 528 -3.73 10.16 -4.89
CA PRO A 528 -5.04 10.70 -4.50
C PRO A 528 -5.02 12.19 -4.14
N SER A 529 -3.88 12.68 -3.62
CA SER A 529 -3.70 14.08 -3.26
C SER A 529 -3.41 14.94 -4.50
N LEU A 530 -2.57 14.46 -5.42
CA LEU A 530 -2.26 15.13 -6.68
C LEU A 530 -3.50 15.22 -7.59
N GLU A 531 -4.22 14.11 -7.80
CA GLU A 531 -5.41 14.08 -8.64
C GLU A 531 -6.51 15.02 -8.11
N ARG A 532 -6.68 15.09 -6.78
CA ARG A 532 -7.65 16.00 -6.16
C ARG A 532 -7.26 17.46 -6.32
N ASN A 533 -5.97 17.78 -6.17
CA ASN A 533 -5.47 19.14 -6.24
C ASN A 533 -5.49 19.70 -7.68
N PHE A 534 -4.99 18.91 -8.63
CA PHE A 534 -4.83 19.34 -10.03
C PHE A 534 -6.01 18.96 -10.92
N GLN A 535 -6.98 18.18 -10.43
CA GLN A 535 -8.15 17.71 -11.18
C GLN A 535 -7.80 16.94 -12.47
N CYS A 536 -6.68 16.22 -12.44
CA CYS A 536 -6.21 15.37 -13.54
C CYS A 536 -6.15 13.91 -13.11
N PHE A 537 -6.27 12.99 -14.06
CA PHE A 537 -6.11 11.55 -13.87
C PHE A 537 -4.70 11.11 -14.26
N ILE A 538 -3.97 10.51 -13.33
CA ILE A 538 -2.57 10.10 -13.52
C ILE A 538 -2.51 8.64 -13.96
N THR A 539 -1.85 8.37 -15.09
CA THR A 539 -1.60 7.01 -15.59
C THR A 539 -0.30 6.44 -15.00
N PHE A 540 -0.23 5.12 -14.86
CA PHE A 540 0.97 4.44 -14.36
C PHE A 540 2.21 4.62 -15.27
N PRO A 541 2.08 4.56 -16.61
CA PRO A 541 3.17 4.95 -17.50
C PRO A 541 3.73 6.34 -17.23
N ALA A 542 2.90 7.31 -16.85
CA ALA A 542 3.38 8.64 -16.46
C ALA A 542 4.23 8.62 -15.18
N LEU A 543 3.87 7.79 -14.19
CA LEU A 543 4.66 7.62 -12.97
C LEU A 543 6.02 6.97 -13.26
N PHE A 544 6.03 5.92 -14.09
CA PHE A 544 7.27 5.28 -14.52
C PHE A 544 8.18 6.26 -15.26
N ALA A 545 7.62 7.02 -16.21
CA ALA A 545 8.35 8.05 -16.93
C ALA A 545 8.90 9.14 -15.99
N ALA A 546 8.14 9.54 -14.96
CA ALA A 546 8.60 10.54 -13.99
C ALA A 546 9.82 10.04 -13.20
N VAL A 547 9.83 8.77 -12.77
CA VAL A 547 10.99 8.18 -12.08
C VAL A 547 12.18 8.03 -13.04
N GLU A 548 11.97 7.45 -14.23
CA GLU A 548 13.04 7.21 -15.21
C GLU A 548 13.69 8.53 -15.67
N PHE A 549 12.89 9.52 -16.05
CA PHE A 549 13.40 10.79 -16.53
C PHE A 549 14.01 11.65 -15.43
N SER A 550 13.44 11.64 -14.21
CA SER A 550 14.06 12.37 -13.11
C SER A 550 15.42 11.80 -12.73
N GLN A 551 15.56 10.47 -12.71
CA GLN A 551 16.85 9.83 -12.42
C GLN A 551 17.90 10.11 -13.52
N ARG A 552 17.48 10.14 -14.79
CA ARG A 552 18.38 10.27 -15.93
C ARG A 552 18.78 11.71 -16.25
N TYR A 553 17.85 12.65 -16.17
CA TYR A 553 18.04 14.02 -16.66
C TYR A 553 18.13 15.07 -15.54
N ILE A 554 17.63 14.79 -14.33
CA ILE A 554 17.66 15.73 -13.21
C ILE A 554 18.77 15.33 -12.24
N THR A 555 19.97 15.91 -12.41
CA THR A 555 21.14 15.56 -11.60
C THR A 555 21.24 16.35 -10.29
N ASP A 556 20.58 17.51 -10.21
CA ASP A 556 20.64 18.42 -9.06
C ASP A 556 20.01 17.87 -7.78
N ARG A 557 19.09 16.90 -7.91
CA ARG A 557 18.35 16.32 -6.78
C ARG A 557 18.22 14.81 -6.94
N LYS A 558 18.34 14.10 -5.82
CA LYS A 558 18.20 12.64 -5.77
C LYS A 558 16.74 12.21 -5.65
N LEU A 559 16.49 10.94 -5.98
CA LEU A 559 15.22 10.27 -5.68
C LEU A 559 15.03 10.17 -4.16
N PRO A 560 13.80 10.30 -3.64
CA PRO A 560 12.53 10.38 -4.36
C PRO A 560 12.10 11.82 -4.73
N SER A 561 12.77 12.85 -4.21
CA SER A 561 12.32 14.25 -4.36
C SER A 561 12.24 14.72 -5.81
N SER A 562 13.22 14.36 -6.64
CA SER A 562 13.24 14.75 -8.06
C SER A 562 12.03 14.18 -8.83
N ALA A 563 11.63 12.94 -8.56
CA ALA A 563 10.48 12.30 -9.18
C ALA A 563 9.15 12.94 -8.74
N VAL A 564 8.98 13.21 -7.43
CA VAL A 564 7.79 13.88 -6.89
C VAL A 564 7.59 15.25 -7.53
N GLN A 565 8.66 16.05 -7.63
CA GLN A 565 8.57 17.36 -8.28
C GLN A 565 8.28 17.27 -9.77
N THR A 566 8.79 16.24 -10.44
CA THR A 566 8.58 16.04 -11.87
C THR A 566 7.11 15.72 -12.16
N ILE A 567 6.50 14.80 -11.40
CA ILE A 567 5.09 14.47 -11.58
C ILE A 567 4.18 15.64 -11.17
N GLU A 568 4.51 16.37 -10.11
CA GLU A 568 3.76 17.56 -9.68
C GLU A 568 3.80 18.66 -10.74
N SER A 569 4.99 18.92 -11.32
CA SER A 569 5.14 19.87 -12.42
C SER A 569 4.34 19.44 -13.65
N ALA A 570 4.30 18.15 -13.95
CA ALA A 570 3.53 17.61 -15.07
C ALA A 570 2.01 17.72 -14.84
N CYS A 571 1.55 17.54 -13.59
CA CYS A 571 0.16 17.78 -13.21
C CYS A 571 -0.22 19.27 -13.32
N ALA A 572 0.66 20.17 -12.87
CA ALA A 572 0.46 21.61 -13.01
C ALA A 572 0.41 22.04 -14.48
N TRP A 573 1.30 21.49 -15.31
CA TRP A 573 1.27 21.69 -16.77
C TRP A 573 -0.03 21.16 -17.38
N ALA A 574 -0.48 19.97 -17.00
CA ALA A 574 -1.73 19.38 -17.50
C ALA A 574 -2.95 20.24 -17.13
N GLN A 575 -3.02 20.72 -15.88
CA GLN A 575 -4.06 21.64 -15.43
C GLN A 575 -4.08 22.94 -16.25
N ALA A 576 -2.90 23.55 -16.46
CA ALA A 576 -2.79 24.78 -17.26
C ALA A 576 -3.23 24.60 -18.73
N ASN A 577 -3.08 23.40 -19.28
CA ASN A 577 -3.45 23.06 -20.67
C ASN A 577 -4.80 22.35 -20.79
N ASN A 578 -5.60 22.28 -19.72
CA ASN A 578 -6.89 21.56 -19.67
C ASN A 578 -6.82 20.08 -20.07
N VAL A 579 -5.68 19.43 -19.81
CA VAL A 579 -5.47 18.01 -20.06
C VAL A 579 -5.99 17.20 -18.87
N GLN A 580 -7.05 16.42 -19.09
CA GLN A 580 -7.66 15.62 -18.02
C GLN A 580 -6.89 14.32 -17.69
N LYS A 581 -6.08 13.80 -18.63
CA LYS A 581 -5.37 12.52 -18.48
C LYS A 581 -3.88 12.72 -18.71
N LEU A 582 -3.08 12.46 -17.68
CA LEU A 582 -1.63 12.60 -17.72
C LEU A 582 -0.99 11.30 -18.23
N THR A 583 -0.29 11.37 -19.37
CA THR A 583 0.44 10.26 -20.00
C THR A 583 1.95 10.45 -19.87
N ALA A 584 2.73 9.42 -20.24
CA ALA A 584 4.20 9.48 -20.25
C ALA A 584 4.74 10.61 -21.13
N GLU A 585 4.09 10.90 -22.26
CA GLU A 585 4.47 11.98 -23.17
C GLU A 585 4.41 13.37 -22.50
N HIS A 586 3.38 13.63 -21.70
CA HIS A 586 3.24 14.90 -20.97
C HIS A 586 4.35 15.09 -19.94
N VAL A 587 4.75 14.01 -19.28
CA VAL A 587 5.91 14.03 -18.37
C VAL A 587 7.20 14.31 -19.14
N SER A 588 7.38 13.65 -20.30
CA SER A 588 8.50 13.88 -21.21
C SER A 588 8.62 15.36 -21.63
N LYS A 589 7.51 15.96 -22.07
CA LYS A 589 7.42 17.38 -22.45
C LYS A 589 7.78 18.30 -21.27
N THR A 590 7.29 17.98 -20.07
CA THR A 590 7.57 18.78 -18.86
C THR A 590 9.05 18.73 -18.47
N VAL A 591 9.67 17.55 -18.53
CA VAL A 591 11.11 17.39 -18.26
C VAL A 591 11.93 18.12 -19.33
N SER A 592 11.51 18.05 -20.60
CA SER A 592 12.16 18.77 -21.69
C SER A 592 12.17 20.27 -21.48
N ILE A 593 11.02 20.85 -21.12
CA ILE A 593 10.91 22.29 -20.80
C ILE A 593 11.79 22.67 -19.60
N LYS A 594 11.86 21.82 -18.57
CA LYS A 594 12.63 22.09 -17.36
C LYS A 594 14.13 22.01 -17.58
N THR A 595 14.58 21.07 -18.40
CA THR A 595 16.01 20.78 -18.61
C THR A 595 16.59 21.42 -19.87
N ASN A 596 15.74 21.97 -20.76
CA ASN A 596 16.08 22.40 -22.12
C ASN A 596 16.73 21.28 -22.96
N ILE A 597 16.39 20.01 -22.67
CA ILE A 597 16.87 18.83 -23.39
C ILE A 597 15.66 18.11 -23.95
N SER A 598 15.63 17.80 -25.24
CA SER A 598 14.56 16.98 -25.81
C SER A 598 14.59 15.58 -25.22
N VAL A 599 13.62 15.29 -24.35
CA VAL A 599 13.37 13.98 -23.76
C VAL A 599 12.10 13.46 -24.41
N GLY A 600 12.18 12.41 -25.22
CA GLY A 600 11.04 11.79 -25.93
C GLY A 600 11.40 11.29 -27.33
N GLU A 601 10.53 10.47 -27.93
CA GLU A 601 10.58 10.23 -29.37
C GLU A 601 10.20 11.54 -30.08
N ILE A 602 11.00 11.96 -31.04
CA ILE A 602 10.81 13.19 -31.79
C ILE A 602 9.46 13.07 -32.51
N ASP A 603 8.53 13.98 -32.18
CA ASP A 603 7.27 14.08 -32.91
C ASP A 603 7.58 14.30 -34.39
N GLN A 604 6.87 13.66 -35.33
CA GLN A 604 7.20 13.79 -36.76
C GLN A 604 7.19 15.27 -37.22
N GLU A 605 6.42 16.12 -36.54
CA GLU A 605 6.41 17.58 -36.73
C GLU A 605 7.68 18.29 -36.23
N GLU A 606 8.33 17.81 -35.16
CA GLU A 606 9.61 18.34 -34.67
C GLU A 606 10.78 17.89 -35.55
N SER A 607 10.72 16.67 -36.10
CA SER A 607 11.71 16.20 -37.08
C SER A 607 11.72 17.06 -38.34
N ASN A 608 10.56 17.55 -38.78
CA ASN A 608 10.44 18.43 -39.94
C ASN A 608 10.92 19.87 -39.70
N LYS A 609 11.15 20.27 -38.43
CA LYS A 609 11.75 21.57 -38.08
C LYS A 609 13.27 21.52 -37.90
N LEU A 610 13.85 20.33 -37.83
CA LEU A 610 15.29 20.09 -37.62
C LEU A 610 16.04 19.73 -38.91
N ILE A 611 15.34 19.65 -40.05
CA ILE A 611 15.89 19.55 -41.42
C ILE A 611 15.68 20.91 -42.10
#